data_AF-A0A523F6K5-F1
#
_entry.id   AF-A0A523F6K5-F1
#
_cell.length_a   1.000
_cell.length_b   1.000
_cell.length_c   1.000
_cell.angle_alpha   90.00
_cell.angle_beta   90.00
_cell.angle_gamma   90.00
#
_symmetry.space_group_name_H-M   'P 1'
#
loop_
_entity.id
_entity.type
_entity.pdbx_description
1 polymer ?
#
loop_
_entity_poly.entity_id
_entity_poly.type
_entity_poly.pdbx_seq_one_letter_code
_entity_poly.pdbx_strand_id
1 'polypeptide(L)' 'HLTGLNMVGLKRRGFSRDDIHELRKAYRLLFAEEGTMAERLEDVSATFKDHPTVMDIVNFIQIDSARAVCQPKVERAA' A
#
# COMPACT_ATOMS: atom_id res chain seq x y z
N HIS A 1 7.58 -10.99 -6.56
CA HIS A 1 7.96 -9.87 -5.70
C HIS A 1 7.25 -8.64 -6.23
N LEU A 2 6.84 -7.75 -5.35
CA LEU A 2 6.12 -6.52 -5.69
C LEU A 2 7.13 -5.43 -6.07
N THR A 3 6.99 -4.82 -7.24
CA THR A 3 7.92 -3.77 -7.70
C THR A 3 7.41 -2.36 -7.41
N GLY A 4 6.10 -2.20 -7.21
CA GLY A 4 5.48 -0.90 -6.93
C GLY A 4 4.08 -0.78 -7.50
N LEU A 5 3.59 0.46 -7.57
CA LEU A 5 2.27 0.80 -8.09
C LEU A 5 2.23 0.85 -9.62
N ASN A 6 1.13 0.39 -10.21
CA ASN A 6 0.88 0.50 -11.65
C ASN A 6 0.46 1.94 -12.02
N MET A 7 1.43 2.84 -12.12
CA MET A 7 1.20 4.26 -12.42
C MET A 7 0.50 4.49 -13.76
N VAL A 8 0.80 3.68 -14.78
CA VAL A 8 0.16 3.78 -16.10
C VAL A 8 -1.31 3.41 -15.99
N GLY A 9 -1.64 2.33 -15.27
CA GLY A 9 -3.01 1.90 -15.03
C GLY A 9 -3.83 2.91 -14.23
N LEU A 10 -3.25 3.49 -13.18
CA LEU A 10 -3.90 4.54 -12.38
C LEU A 10 -4.20 5.78 -13.24
N LYS A 11 -3.23 6.26 -14.02
CA LYS A 11 -3.43 7.40 -14.93
C LYS A 11 -4.49 7.12 -15.98
N ARG A 12 -4.51 5.92 -16.58
CA ARG A 12 -5.52 5.53 -17.58
C ARG A 12 -6.93 5.46 -17.01
N ARG A 13 -7.07 5.21 -15.70
CA ARG A 13 -8.36 5.18 -14.99
C ARG A 13 -8.77 6.54 -14.41
N GLY A 14 -8.01 7.61 -14.67
CA GLY A 14 -8.37 8.96 -14.29
C GLY A 14 -8.12 9.30 -12.82
N PHE A 15 -7.28 8.54 -12.10
CA PHE A 15 -6.89 8.89 -10.74
C PHE A 15 -6.20 10.27 -10.71
N SER A 16 -6.58 11.10 -9.74
CA SER A 16 -5.99 12.42 -9.60
C SER A 16 -4.51 12.32 -9.19
N ARG A 17 -3.77 13.41 -9.38
CA ARG A 17 -2.37 13.47 -8.92
C ARG A 17 -2.26 13.28 -7.42
N ASP A 18 -3.22 13.80 -6.67
CA ASP A 18 -3.25 13.74 -5.22
C ASP A 18 -3.57 12.33 -4.74
N ASP A 19 -4.55 11.64 -5.35
CA ASP A 19 -4.83 10.22 -5.07
C ASP A 19 -3.59 9.35 -5.31
N ILE A 20 -2.89 9.60 -6.43
CA ILE A 20 -1.66 8.88 -6.77
C ILE A 20 -0.56 9.17 -5.74
N HIS A 21 -0.47 10.39 -5.21
CA HIS A 21 0.49 10.73 -4.16
C HIS A 21 0.17 10.01 -2.84
N GLU A 22 -1.09 10.02 -2.41
CA GLU A 22 -1.52 9.33 -1.20
C GLU A 22 -1.35 7.81 -1.32
N LEU A 23 -1.67 7.21 -2.47
CA LEU A 23 -1.39 5.81 -2.76
C LEU A 23 0.10 5.47 -2.64
N ARG A 24 0.98 6.33 -3.18
CA ARG A 24 2.44 6.14 -3.06
C ARG A 24 2.91 6.23 -1.61
N LYS A 25 2.31 7.11 -0.81
CA LYS A 25 2.62 7.28 0.61
C LYS A 25 2.17 6.07 1.41
N ALA A 26 0.93 5.62 1.22
CA ALA A 26 0.40 4.41 1.84
C ALA A 26 1.23 3.17 1.49
N TYR A 27 1.60 3.00 0.21
CA TYR A 27 2.47 1.89 -0.22
C TYR A 27 3.82 1.89 0.52
N ARG A 28 4.47 3.04 0.67
CA ARG A 28 5.75 3.12 1.38
C ARG A 28 5.60 2.77 2.86
N LEU A 29 4.53 3.23 3.51
CA LEU A 29 4.27 2.94 4.91
C LEU A 29 3.94 1.45 5.13
N LEU A 30 3.08 0.86 4.29
CA LEU A 30 2.71 -0.56 4.38
C LEU A 30 3.91 -1.50 4.25
N PHE A 31 4.93 -1.09 3.48
CA PHE A 31 6.10 -1.90 3.17
C PHE A 31 7.42 -1.33 3.71
N ALA A 32 7.36 -0.42 4.70
CA ALA A 32 8.53 0.13 5.40
C ALA A 32 9.30 -0.97 6.15
N GLU A 33 10.60 -0.80 6.42
CA GLU A 33 11.38 -1.85 7.10
C GLU A 33 11.10 -1.89 8.61
N GLU A 34 10.61 -0.78 9.16
CA GLU A 34 10.34 -0.62 10.58
C GLU A 34 8.97 -1.19 10.98
N GLY A 35 8.96 -1.93 12.09
CA GLY A 35 7.75 -2.51 12.66
C GLY A 35 7.24 -3.74 11.91
N THR A 36 6.16 -4.30 12.43
CA THR A 36 5.48 -5.46 11.86
C THR A 36 4.50 -5.06 10.76
N MET A 37 4.06 -6.02 9.95
CA MET A 37 2.97 -5.77 8.99
C MET A 37 1.67 -5.34 9.69
N ALA A 38 1.38 -5.89 10.87
CA ALA A 38 0.18 -5.55 11.64
C ALA A 38 0.20 -4.09 12.10
N GLU A 39 1.30 -3.63 12.69
CA GLU A 39 1.47 -2.23 13.14
C GLU A 39 1.34 -1.25 11.96
N ARG A 40 2.05 -1.52 10.84
CA ARG A 40 1.98 -0.67 9.65
C ARG A 40 0.58 -0.63 9.01
N LEU A 41 -0.16 -1.74 9.05
CA LEU A 41 -1.56 -1.78 8.59
C LEU A 41 -2.46 -0.91 9.46
N GLU A 42 -2.30 -0.97 10.78
CA GLU A 42 -3.05 -0.15 11.72
C GLU A 42 -2.76 1.35 11.50
N ASP A 43 -1.48 1.72 11.39
CA ASP A 43 -1.06 3.10 11.14
C ASP A 43 -1.61 3.64 9.82
N VAL A 44 -1.55 2.84 8.75
CA VAL A 44 -2.08 3.22 7.43
C VAL A 44 -3.61 3.30 7.48
N SER A 45 -4.28 2.37 8.13
CA SER A 45 -5.74 2.41 8.31
C SER A 45 -6.18 3.68 9.05
N ALA A 46 -5.47 4.06 10.10
CA ALA A 46 -5.79 5.25 10.88
C ALA A 46 -5.51 6.55 10.11
N THR A 47 -4.35 6.62 9.44
CA THR A 47 -3.89 7.80 8.71
C THR A 47 -4.74 8.10 7.48
N PHE A 48 -5.21 7.07 6.78
CA PHE A 48 -5.90 7.18 5.49
C PHE A 48 -7.38 6.76 5.55
N LYS A 49 -7.99 6.76 6.74
CA LYS A 49 -9.39 6.34 6.96
C LYS A 49 -10.41 7.00 6.01
N ASP A 50 -10.15 8.24 5.62
CA ASP A 50 -11.02 9.04 4.76
C ASP A 50 -10.64 8.94 3.26
N HIS A 51 -9.62 8.14 2.91
CA HIS A 51 -9.16 7.93 1.55
C HIS A 51 -9.61 6.53 1.03
N PRO A 52 -10.73 6.43 0.31
CA PRO A 52 -11.37 5.15 -0.02
C PRO A 52 -10.43 4.19 -0.77
N THR A 53 -9.67 4.69 -1.75
CA THR A 53 -8.74 3.85 -2.52
C THR A 53 -7.62 3.25 -1.68
N VAL A 54 -7.16 3.94 -0.63
CA VAL A 54 -6.14 3.39 0.27
C VAL A 54 -6.78 2.36 1.19
N MET A 55 -7.99 2.64 1.68
CA MET A 55 -8.75 1.69 2.48
C MET A 55 -9.09 0.41 1.71
N ASP A 56 -9.30 0.47 0.39
CA ASP A 56 -9.44 -0.73 -0.44
C ASP A 56 -8.19 -1.63 -0.38
N ILE A 57 -7.00 -1.06 -0.34
CA ILE A 57 -5.73 -1.81 -0.18
C ILE A 57 -5.64 -2.42 1.22
N VAL A 58 -5.95 -1.63 2.26
CA VAL A 58 -5.95 -2.09 3.66
C VAL A 58 -6.89 -3.28 3.81
N ASN A 59 -8.13 -3.12 3.36
CA ASN A 59 -9.15 -4.16 3.41
C ASN A 59 -8.69 -5.41 2.63
N PHE A 60 -8.11 -5.24 1.44
CA PHE A 60 -7.59 -6.35 0.66
C PHE A 60 -6.52 -7.16 1.41
N ILE A 61 -5.62 -6.50 2.14
CA ILE A 61 -4.57 -7.17 2.91
C ILE A 61 -5.14 -7.85 4.16
N GLN A 62 -6.17 -7.27 4.77
CA GLN A 62 -6.83 -7.80 5.98
C GLN A 62 -7.78 -8.98 5.70
N ILE A 63 -8.20 -9.19 4.45
CA ILE A 63 -9.04 -10.34 4.09
C ILE A 63 -8.30 -11.63 4.47
N ASP A 64 -8.98 -12.47 5.25
CA ASP A 64 -8.49 -13.80 5.59
C ASP A 64 -8.35 -14.64 4.31
N SER A 65 -7.12 -15.07 4.05
CA SER A 65 -6.73 -15.75 2.82
C SER A 65 -5.66 -16.78 3.16
N ALA A 66 -5.81 -17.99 2.62
CA ALA A 66 -4.80 -19.04 2.71
C ALA A 66 -3.47 -18.67 2.02
N ARG A 67 -3.44 -17.56 1.26
CA ARG A 67 -2.26 -17.09 0.53
C ARG A 67 -1.80 -15.73 1.07
N ALA A 68 -0.52 -15.64 1.38
CA ALA A 68 0.14 -14.40 1.76
C ALA A 68 0.21 -13.39 0.59
N VAL A 69 0.15 -12.10 0.92
CA VAL A 69 0.34 -11.01 -0.04
C VAL A 69 1.78 -10.97 -0.54
N CYS A 70 1.95 -10.69 -1.84
CA CYS A 70 3.28 -10.56 -2.44
C CYS A 70 4.04 -9.38 -1.84
N GLN A 71 5.23 -9.65 -1.30
CA GLN A 71 6.09 -8.64 -0.68
C GLN A 71 7.04 -8.01 -1.70
N PRO A 72 7.45 -6.75 -1.52
CA PRO A 72 8.52 -6.16 -2.30
C PRO A 72 9.86 -6.85 -2.02
N LYS A 73 10.82 -6.68 -2.94
CA LYS A 73 12.19 -7.02 -2.61
C LYS A 73 12.68 -6.00 -1.59
N VAL A 74 13.18 -6.49 -0.46
CA VAL A 74 13.96 -5.66 0.47
C VAL A 74 15.20 -5.23 -0.30
N GLU A 75 15.27 -3.95 -0.70
CA GLU A 75 16.54 -3.38 -1.12
C GLU A 75 17.39 -3.34 0.14
N ARG A 76 18.35 -4.27 0.27
CA ARG A 76 19.41 -4.09 1.25
C ARG A 76 20.07 -2.76 0.89
N ALA A 77 19.85 -1.72 1.70
CA ALA A 77 20.64 -0.51 1.65
C ALA A 77 22.12 -0.95 1.68
N ALA A 78 22.83 -0.66 0.59
CA ALA A 78 24.25 -0.94 0.45
C ALA A 78 25.07 -0.02 1.35
#